data_AF-A0A369WX00-F1
#
_entry.id   AF-A0A369WX00-F1
#
_cell.length_a   1.000
_cell.length_b   1.000
_cell.length_c   1.000
_cell.angle_alpha   90.00
_cell.angle_beta   90.00
_cell.angle_gamma   90.00
#
_symmetry.space_group_name_H-M   'P 1'
#
loop_
_entity.id
_entity.type
_entity.pdbx_description
1 polymer ?
#
loop_
_entity_poly.entity_id
_entity_poly.type
_entity_poly.pdbx_seq_one_letter_code
_entity_poly.pdbx_strand_id
1 'polypeptide(L)'
;MARGSRIFKLKLYLSDMDRHCYEQLDLTLAQHPSESEQRLLTRLLAFGLEYEPGLAFGGGVSSTDEAPIWLRNDFDEVQHWIEIGQPDLERLAKLHKRHPRLSLYAYGANAHRWWHQHQASLSALPKLRFYQLDNTVIETLSEGLRSGAEVQLNRQDDLLYLSVADKQAEMPLTRLLPEA
;
A
#
# COMPACT_ATOMS: atom_id res chain seq x y z
N MET A 1 -15.78 -2.17 -15.13
CA MET A 1 -14.38 -2.09 -15.60
C MET A 1 -14.24 -0.91 -16.55
N ALA A 2 -13.25 -0.03 -16.32
CA ALA A 2 -13.01 1.12 -17.18
C ALA A 2 -12.32 0.71 -18.50
N ARG A 3 -12.75 1.29 -19.63
CA ARG A 3 -12.04 1.16 -20.92
C ARG A 3 -10.61 1.66 -20.76
N GLY A 4 -9.62 0.87 -21.16
CA GLY A 4 -8.19 1.24 -21.17
C GLY A 4 -7.37 0.81 -19.95
N SER A 5 -7.93 0.03 -19.02
CA SER A 5 -7.15 -0.49 -17.88
C SER A 5 -6.07 -1.47 -18.35
N ARG A 6 -4.85 -1.37 -17.78
CA ARG A 6 -3.74 -2.32 -18.04
C ARG A 6 -3.78 -3.45 -17.02
N ILE A 7 -3.57 -4.69 -17.45
CA ILE A 7 -3.50 -5.85 -16.55
C ILE A 7 -2.05 -6.25 -16.31
N PHE A 8 -1.65 -6.29 -15.04
CA PHE A 8 -0.36 -6.78 -14.59
C PHE A 8 -0.56 -8.13 -13.90
N LYS A 9 0.01 -9.18 -14.48
CA LYS A 9 0.18 -10.46 -13.79
C LYS A 9 1.54 -10.43 -13.11
N LEU A 10 1.60 -10.49 -11.79
CA LEU A 10 2.83 -10.35 -11.03
C LEU A 10 3.02 -11.55 -10.13
N LYS A 11 4.26 -11.91 -9.87
CA LYS A 11 4.60 -12.93 -8.88
C LYS A 11 5.29 -12.25 -7.71
N LEU A 12 4.62 -12.22 -6.55
CA LEU A 12 5.15 -11.61 -5.34
C LEU A 12 5.76 -12.70 -4.45
N TYR A 13 7.03 -12.55 -4.14
CA TYR A 13 7.74 -13.32 -3.12
C TYR A 13 7.86 -12.46 -1.87
N LEU A 14 7.18 -12.87 -0.80
CA LEU A 14 7.16 -12.18 0.48
C LEU A 14 8.00 -12.96 1.48
N SER A 15 8.96 -12.30 2.11
CA SER A 15 9.73 -12.83 3.23
C SER A 15 9.81 -11.76 4.33
N ASP A 16 8.78 -11.70 5.16
CA ASP A 16 8.71 -10.79 6.30
C ASP A 16 9.16 -11.54 7.56
N MET A 17 10.42 -11.32 7.96
CA MET A 17 11.00 -11.96 9.16
C MET A 17 10.39 -11.41 10.44
N ASP A 18 10.03 -10.12 10.45
CA ASP A 18 9.46 -9.43 11.61
C ASP A 18 8.07 -10.00 11.96
N ARG A 19 7.31 -10.43 10.94
CA ARG A 19 5.97 -11.03 11.08
C ARG A 19 5.94 -12.56 10.90
N HIS A 20 7.07 -13.19 10.63
CA HIS A 20 7.19 -14.60 10.24
C HIS A 20 6.25 -15.00 9.08
N CYS A 21 6.14 -14.13 8.08
CA CYS A 21 5.27 -14.33 6.92
C CYS A 21 6.10 -14.63 5.67
N TYR A 22 5.95 -15.83 5.11
CA TYR A 22 6.71 -16.31 3.95
C TYR A 22 5.75 -16.85 2.90
N GLU A 23 5.54 -16.09 1.83
CA GLU A 23 4.48 -16.38 0.87
C GLU A 23 4.95 -16.17 -0.57
N GLN A 24 4.37 -16.95 -1.47
CA GLN A 24 4.52 -16.77 -2.91
C GLN A 24 3.13 -16.61 -3.53
N LEU A 25 2.85 -15.42 -4.05
CA LEU A 25 1.52 -15.04 -4.50
C LEU A 25 1.53 -14.71 -5.99
N ASP A 26 0.65 -15.35 -6.75
CA ASP A 26 0.35 -14.98 -8.14
C ASP A 26 -0.77 -13.94 -8.14
N LEU A 27 -0.42 -12.69 -8.42
CA LEU A 27 -1.32 -11.55 -8.36
C LEU A 27 -1.74 -11.10 -9.76
N THR A 28 -3.02 -10.74 -9.92
CA THR A 28 -3.52 -10.06 -11.13
C THR A 28 -4.07 -8.70 -10.74
N LEU A 29 -3.38 -7.64 -11.14
CA LEU A 29 -3.73 -6.26 -10.84
C LEU A 29 -4.25 -5.55 -12.08
N ALA A 30 -5.39 -4.87 -11.94
CA ALA A 30 -5.86 -3.91 -12.91
C ALA A 30 -5.34 -2.51 -12.54
N GLN A 31 -4.58 -1.89 -13.43
CA GLN A 31 -4.18 -0.49 -13.36
C GLN A 31 -5.20 0.35 -14.12
N HIS A 32 -5.89 1.25 -13.41
CA HIS A 32 -6.77 2.23 -14.03
C HIS A 32 -5.95 3.23 -14.86
N PRO A 33 -6.46 3.80 -15.97
CA PRO A 33 -5.72 4.80 -16.77
C PRO A 33 -5.20 6.00 -15.97
N SER A 34 -5.88 6.39 -14.90
CA SER A 34 -5.46 7.47 -13.99
C SER A 34 -4.52 7.02 -12.87
N GLU A 35 -4.19 5.73 -12.79
CA GLU A 35 -3.27 5.18 -11.80
C GLU A 35 -1.84 5.19 -12.36
N SER A 36 -0.91 5.88 -11.70
CA SER A 36 0.51 5.82 -12.07
C SER A 36 1.14 4.48 -11.65
N GLU A 37 2.24 4.11 -12.30
CA GLU A 37 3.00 2.89 -11.95
C GLU A 37 3.57 2.98 -10.51
N GLN A 38 3.94 4.17 -10.06
CA GLN A 38 4.33 4.44 -8.66
C GLN A 38 3.20 4.13 -7.67
N ARG A 39 1.96 4.49 -8.00
CA ARG A 39 0.79 4.17 -7.16
C ARG A 39 0.51 2.68 -7.16
N LEU A 40 0.60 2.03 -8.32
CA LEU A 40 0.42 0.59 -8.46
C LEU A 40 1.47 -0.17 -7.64
N LEU A 41 2.73 0.24 -7.71
CA LEU A 41 3.81 -0.31 -6.89
C LEU A 41 3.53 -0.10 -5.39
N THR A 42 3.13 1.11 -5.01
CA THR A 42 2.81 1.41 -3.60
C THR A 42 1.67 0.53 -3.08
N ARG A 43 0.63 0.29 -3.89
CA ARG A 43 -0.43 -0.68 -3.58
C ARG A 43 0.12 -2.09 -3.40
N LEU A 44 0.99 -2.55 -4.31
CA LEU A 44 1.58 -3.87 -4.22
C LEU A 44 2.42 -4.04 -2.95
N LEU A 45 3.25 -3.04 -2.61
CA LEU A 45 4.06 -3.07 -1.40
C LEU A 45 3.18 -3.03 -0.15
N ALA A 46 2.18 -2.15 -0.09
CA ALA A 46 1.22 -2.10 1.01
C ALA A 46 0.48 -3.44 1.19
N PHE A 47 0.12 -4.11 0.09
CA PHE A 47 -0.50 -5.43 0.13
C PHE A 47 0.42 -6.47 0.76
N GLY A 48 1.70 -6.52 0.37
CA GLY A 48 2.68 -7.45 0.96
C GLY A 48 2.96 -7.13 2.43
N LEU A 49 3.13 -5.85 2.78
CA LEU A 49 3.41 -5.38 4.14
C LEU A 49 2.27 -5.62 5.12
N GLU A 50 1.03 -5.68 4.64
CA GLU A 50 -0.17 -5.96 5.44
C GLU A 50 -0.74 -7.35 5.15
N TYR A 51 0.00 -8.21 4.43
CA TYR A 51 -0.53 -9.48 3.93
C TYR A 51 -1.07 -10.35 5.06
N GLU A 52 -2.29 -10.83 4.88
CA GLU A 52 -2.91 -11.87 5.68
C GLU A 52 -3.95 -12.59 4.79
N PRO A 53 -4.32 -13.85 5.10
CA PRO A 53 -5.32 -14.56 4.32
C PRO A 53 -6.62 -13.78 4.18
N GLY A 54 -7.11 -13.67 2.93
CA GLY A 54 -8.33 -12.90 2.61
C GLY A 54 -8.09 -11.44 2.22
N LEU A 55 -6.86 -10.92 2.34
CA LEU A 55 -6.53 -9.58 1.86
C LEU A 55 -6.73 -9.50 0.34
N ALA A 56 -7.40 -8.46 -0.13
CA ALA A 56 -7.76 -8.31 -1.54
C ALA A 56 -7.63 -6.86 -2.04
N PHE A 57 -7.30 -6.71 -3.32
CA PHE A 57 -7.33 -5.42 -4.01
C PHE A 57 -8.78 -5.02 -4.31
N GLY A 58 -9.11 -3.76 -4.04
CA GLY A 58 -10.38 -3.15 -4.44
C GLY A 58 -10.21 -2.13 -5.57
N GLY A 59 -11.27 -1.37 -5.84
CA GLY A 59 -11.35 -0.39 -6.93
C GLY A 59 -10.42 0.82 -6.81
N GLY A 60 -9.98 1.20 -5.60
CA GLY A 60 -9.02 2.29 -5.40
C GLY A 60 -9.37 3.57 -6.18
N VAL A 61 -8.48 4.06 -7.05
CA VAL A 61 -8.72 5.29 -7.84
C VAL A 61 -9.93 5.23 -8.78
N SER A 62 -10.45 4.03 -9.06
CA SER A 62 -11.63 3.87 -9.91
C SER A 62 -12.96 4.03 -9.15
N SER A 63 -12.93 4.04 -7.81
CA SER A 63 -14.11 4.19 -6.97
C SER A 63 -13.76 4.79 -5.62
N THR A 64 -14.38 5.92 -5.28
CA THR A 64 -14.17 6.58 -3.99
C THR A 64 -14.72 5.78 -2.81
N ASP A 65 -15.67 4.89 -3.06
CA ASP A 65 -16.35 4.07 -2.04
C ASP A 65 -15.63 2.74 -1.78
N GLU A 66 -14.69 2.36 -2.63
CA GLU A 66 -13.91 1.15 -2.48
C GLU A 66 -12.50 1.43 -1.97
N ALA A 67 -12.00 0.54 -1.12
CA ALA A 67 -10.62 0.63 -0.67
C ALA A 67 -9.67 0.30 -1.83
N PRO A 68 -8.46 0.88 -1.84
CA PRO A 68 -7.38 0.35 -2.67
C PRO A 68 -7.11 -1.12 -2.35
N ILE A 69 -7.08 -1.46 -1.05
CA ILE A 69 -6.90 -2.82 -0.53
C ILE A 69 -7.72 -2.94 0.75
N TRP A 70 -8.35 -4.09 0.96
CA TRP A 70 -9.07 -4.38 2.20
C TRP A 70 -8.88 -5.82 2.65
N LEU A 71 -9.13 -6.06 3.95
CA LEU A 71 -9.55 -7.37 4.45
C LEU A 71 -11.03 -7.27 4.82
N ARG A 72 -11.83 -8.25 4.40
CA ARG A 72 -13.22 -8.43 4.81
C ARG A 72 -13.39 -9.73 5.59
N ASN A 73 -14.37 -9.77 6.49
CA ASN A 73 -14.78 -11.01 7.15
C ASN A 73 -15.79 -11.79 6.27
N ASP A 74 -16.24 -12.94 6.77
CA ASP A 74 -17.22 -13.80 6.08
C ASP A 74 -18.61 -13.14 5.89
N PHE A 75 -18.86 -12.01 6.57
CA PHE A 75 -20.07 -11.20 6.45
C PHE A 75 -19.90 -10.00 5.51
N ASP A 76 -18.80 -9.96 4.75
CA ASP A 76 -18.44 -8.88 3.82
C ASP A 76 -18.13 -7.52 4.51
N GLU A 77 -17.93 -7.53 5.82
CA GLU A 77 -17.59 -6.32 6.58
C GLU A 77 -16.08 -6.06 6.53
N VAL A 78 -15.72 -4.84 6.15
CA VAL A 78 -14.32 -4.41 6.05
C VAL A 78 -13.68 -4.30 7.45
N GLN A 79 -12.76 -5.21 7.72
CA GLN A 79 -11.98 -5.29 8.96
C GLN A 79 -10.72 -4.42 8.92
N HIS A 80 -10.13 -4.28 7.74
CA HIS A 80 -8.95 -3.44 7.51
C HIS A 80 -9.10 -2.68 6.21
N TRP A 81 -9.04 -1.36 6.30
CA TRP A 81 -8.94 -0.47 5.15
C TRP A 81 -7.49 -0.02 4.97
N ILE A 82 -6.92 -0.22 3.79
CA ILE A 82 -5.56 0.25 3.48
C ILE A 82 -5.66 1.30 2.37
N GLU A 83 -5.40 2.55 2.75
CA GLU A 83 -5.46 3.72 1.89
C GLU A 83 -4.08 4.04 1.30
N ILE A 84 -4.06 4.61 0.10
CA ILE A 84 -2.83 4.84 -0.67
C ILE A 84 -2.78 6.28 -1.15
N GLY A 85 -1.66 6.97 -0.89
CA GLY A 85 -1.40 8.33 -1.32
C GLY A 85 -1.57 9.36 -0.19
N GLN A 86 -2.17 10.49 -0.53
CA GLN A 86 -2.29 11.66 0.35
C GLN A 86 -3.77 12.11 0.39
N PRO A 87 -4.67 11.30 0.97
CA PRO A 87 -6.09 11.63 1.04
C PRO A 87 -6.33 12.89 1.89
N ASP A 88 -7.49 13.53 1.69
CA ASP A 88 -7.90 14.61 2.60
C ASP A 88 -8.22 14.08 4.02
N LEU A 89 -8.19 14.99 4.99
CA LEU A 89 -8.44 14.67 6.39
C LEU A 89 -9.87 14.21 6.66
N GLU A 90 -10.84 14.73 5.91
CA GLU A 90 -12.26 14.39 6.08
C GLU A 90 -12.50 12.91 5.75
N ARG A 91 -11.89 12.43 4.66
CA ARG A 91 -11.88 11.04 4.24
C ARG A 91 -11.25 10.16 5.31
N LEU A 92 -10.05 10.51 5.79
CA LEU A 92 -9.37 9.72 6.83
C LEU A 92 -10.20 9.64 8.12
N ALA A 93 -10.85 10.73 8.54
CA ALA A 93 -11.73 10.74 9.70
C ALA A 93 -12.97 9.84 9.49
N LYS A 94 -13.58 9.85 8.29
CA LYS A 94 -14.70 8.96 7.95
C LYS A 94 -14.27 7.48 7.97
N LEU A 95 -13.14 7.17 7.35
CA LEU A 95 -12.59 5.81 7.31
C LEU A 95 -12.22 5.32 8.71
N HIS A 96 -11.57 6.16 9.51
CA HIS A 96 -11.22 5.86 10.89
C HIS A 96 -12.47 5.55 11.72
N LYS A 97 -13.56 6.31 11.59
CA LYS A 97 -14.81 6.00 12.29
C LYS A 97 -15.43 4.68 11.85
N ARG A 98 -15.38 4.37 10.56
CA ARG A 98 -16.08 3.24 9.94
C ARG A 98 -15.37 1.90 10.12
N HIS A 99 -14.04 1.89 10.13
CA HIS A 99 -13.27 0.64 10.03
C HIS A 99 -12.48 0.33 11.31
N PRO A 100 -12.35 -0.96 11.68
CA PRO A 100 -11.56 -1.36 12.85
C PRO A 100 -10.07 -1.04 12.70
N ARG A 101 -9.48 -1.38 11.54
CA ARG A 101 -8.08 -1.06 11.21
C ARG A 101 -8.02 -0.13 10.00
N LEU A 102 -7.14 0.87 10.08
CA LEU A 102 -6.86 1.79 8.99
C LEU A 102 -5.35 1.96 8.84
N SER A 103 -4.81 1.58 7.69
CA SER A 103 -3.43 1.88 7.31
C SER A 103 -3.40 2.88 6.16
N LEU A 104 -2.41 3.77 6.15
CA LEU A 104 -2.14 4.71 5.07
C LEU A 104 -0.70 4.57 4.62
N TYR A 105 -0.49 4.37 3.33
CA TYR A 105 0.82 4.40 2.69
C TYR A 105 0.92 5.60 1.76
N ALA A 106 1.70 6.60 2.16
CA ALA A 106 2.01 7.74 1.31
C ALA A 106 3.31 7.51 0.53
N TYR A 107 3.36 8.06 -0.67
CA TYR A 107 4.50 8.08 -1.58
C TYR A 107 4.49 9.41 -2.33
N GLY A 108 5.54 9.72 -3.08
CA GLY A 108 5.63 10.94 -3.88
C GLY A 108 6.43 12.05 -3.18
N ALA A 109 7.04 12.94 -3.97
CA ALA A 109 7.84 14.06 -3.48
C ALA A 109 7.09 15.00 -2.50
N ASN A 110 5.76 15.06 -2.57
CA ASN A 110 4.94 15.90 -1.69
C ASN A 110 4.47 15.19 -0.39
N ALA A 111 4.70 13.88 -0.23
CA ALA A 111 4.23 13.13 0.94
C ALA A 111 4.75 13.71 2.25
N HIS A 112 6.04 14.08 2.29
CA HIS A 112 6.66 14.68 3.45
C HIS A 112 6.02 16.03 3.82
N ARG A 113 5.73 16.88 2.83
CA ARG A 113 5.06 18.17 3.04
C ARG A 113 3.63 17.97 3.56
N TRP A 114 2.89 17.02 2.97
CA TRP A 114 1.54 16.67 3.41
C TRP A 114 1.54 16.19 4.86
N TRP A 115 2.49 15.33 5.24
CA TRP A 115 2.66 14.88 6.62
C TRP A 115 2.88 16.06 7.56
N HIS A 116 3.85 16.94 7.27
CA HIS A 116 4.14 18.10 8.11
C HIS A 116 2.93 19.03 8.31
N GLN A 117 2.09 19.18 7.28
CA GLN A 117 0.89 20.00 7.34
C GLN A 117 -0.22 19.37 8.20
N HIS A 118 -0.29 18.04 8.26
CA HIS A 118 -1.46 17.33 8.79
C HIS A 118 -1.18 16.47 10.02
N GLN A 119 0.08 16.27 10.41
CA GLN A 119 0.48 15.37 11.50
C GLN A 119 -0.30 15.57 12.80
N ALA A 120 -0.56 16.82 13.21
CA ALA A 120 -1.31 17.11 14.44
C ALA A 120 -2.74 16.55 14.40
N SER A 121 -3.43 16.69 13.26
CA SER A 121 -4.77 16.15 13.06
C SER A 121 -4.76 14.63 12.91
N LEU A 122 -3.73 14.08 12.25
CA LEU A 122 -3.58 12.63 12.06
C LEU A 122 -3.27 11.91 13.37
N SER A 123 -2.52 12.53 14.29
CA SER A 123 -2.28 12.01 15.64
C SER A 123 -3.55 11.87 16.48
N ALA A 124 -4.64 12.54 16.12
CA ALA A 124 -5.95 12.38 16.77
C ALA A 124 -6.72 11.13 16.27
N LEU A 125 -6.15 10.35 15.34
CA LEU A 125 -6.74 9.13 14.79
C LEU A 125 -6.00 7.89 15.34
N PRO A 126 -6.30 7.40 16.55
CA PRO A 126 -5.50 6.38 17.24
C PRO A 126 -5.47 4.99 16.56
N LYS A 127 -6.35 4.76 15.58
CA LYS A 127 -6.40 3.51 14.79
C LYS A 127 -5.61 3.60 13.48
N LEU A 128 -5.15 4.81 13.12
CA LEU A 128 -4.45 5.06 11.88
C LEU A 128 -2.98 4.64 12.03
N ARG A 129 -2.57 3.67 11.23
CA ARG A 129 -1.15 3.38 10.98
C ARG A 129 -0.74 4.17 9.76
N PHE A 130 0.29 5.01 9.88
CA PHE A 130 0.76 5.81 8.76
C PHE A 130 2.22 5.49 8.43
N TYR A 131 2.46 5.14 7.18
CA TYR A 131 3.77 4.86 6.61
C TYR A 131 4.04 5.80 5.44
N GLN A 132 5.25 6.35 5.41
CA GLN A 132 5.73 7.12 4.27
C GLN A 132 6.85 6.34 3.60
N LEU A 133 6.66 5.99 2.32
CA LEU A 133 7.66 5.29 1.52
C LEU A 133 8.62 6.30 0.88
N ASP A 134 9.88 5.89 0.72
CA ASP A 134 10.90 6.71 0.07
C ASP A 134 10.55 6.97 -1.41
N ASN A 135 10.48 8.24 -1.80
CA ASN A 135 10.06 8.61 -3.14
C ASN A 135 11.04 8.10 -4.23
N THR A 136 12.34 8.22 -3.98
CA THR A 136 13.39 7.85 -4.95
C THR A 136 13.34 6.35 -5.21
N VAL A 137 13.11 5.56 -4.16
CA VAL A 137 12.98 4.11 -4.28
C VAL A 137 11.71 3.73 -5.05
N ILE A 138 10.56 4.35 -4.73
CA ILE A 138 9.31 4.07 -5.43
C ILE A 138 9.42 4.46 -6.91
N GLU A 139 10.02 5.60 -7.24
CA GLU A 139 10.31 6.00 -8.61
C GLU A 139 11.15 4.93 -9.32
N THR A 140 12.31 4.59 -8.76
CA THR A 140 13.27 3.63 -9.33
C THR A 140 12.66 2.26 -9.58
N LEU A 141 11.95 1.70 -8.60
CA LEU A 141 11.38 0.37 -8.70
C LEU A 141 10.16 0.34 -9.63
N SER A 142 9.39 1.42 -9.70
CA SER A 142 8.20 1.47 -10.55
C SER A 142 8.53 1.36 -12.05
N GLU A 143 9.73 1.78 -12.47
CA GLU A 143 10.23 1.59 -13.84
C GLU A 143 10.37 0.11 -14.24
N GLY A 144 10.55 -0.78 -13.27
CA GLY A 144 10.65 -2.23 -13.50
C GLY A 144 9.30 -2.91 -13.71
N LEU A 145 8.18 -2.24 -13.39
CA LEU A 145 6.85 -2.84 -13.43
C LEU A 145 6.42 -3.18 -14.85
N ARG A 146 6.18 -4.48 -15.06
CA ARG A 146 5.63 -5.03 -16.30
C ARG A 146 4.83 -6.28 -15.98
N SER A 147 3.87 -6.61 -16.84
CA SER A 147 3.15 -7.88 -16.71
C SER A 147 4.15 -9.04 -16.89
N GLY A 148 4.08 -10.03 -16.00
CA GLY A 148 5.03 -11.12 -15.86
C GLY A 148 6.22 -10.81 -14.95
N ALA A 149 6.32 -9.61 -14.36
CA ALA A 149 7.42 -9.29 -13.46
C ALA A 149 7.33 -10.07 -12.14
N GLU A 150 8.50 -10.47 -11.66
CA GLU A 150 8.69 -10.95 -10.30
C GLU A 150 8.99 -9.76 -9.38
N VAL A 151 8.39 -9.78 -8.20
CA VAL A 151 8.57 -8.77 -7.16
C VAL A 151 8.98 -9.48 -5.88
N GLN A 152 10.06 -9.03 -5.26
CA GLN A 152 10.50 -9.53 -3.96
C GLN A 152 10.33 -8.43 -2.93
N LEU A 153 9.69 -8.78 -1.81
CA LEU A 153 9.52 -7.94 -0.65
C LEU A 153 10.06 -8.72 0.54
N ASN A 154 11.30 -8.39 0.94
CA ASN A 154 11.89 -8.94 2.15
C ASN A 154 11.89 -7.85 3.22
N ARG A 155 11.50 -8.20 4.44
CA ARG A 155 11.53 -7.30 5.60
C ARG A 155 12.30 -7.95 6.73
N GLN A 156 13.22 -7.19 7.30
CA GLN A 156 13.98 -7.56 8.49
C GLN A 156 14.33 -6.30 9.28
N ASP A 157 14.00 -6.27 10.57
CA ASP A 157 14.31 -5.17 11.49
C ASP A 157 13.81 -3.81 10.97
N ASP A 158 12.57 -3.76 10.48
CA ASP A 158 11.97 -2.60 9.80
C ASP A 158 12.75 -2.07 8.58
N LEU A 159 13.67 -2.85 8.02
CA LEU A 159 14.35 -2.56 6.76
C LEU A 159 13.73 -3.41 5.64
N LEU A 160 13.37 -2.76 4.54
CA LEU A 160 12.84 -3.41 3.35
C LEU A 160 13.94 -3.59 2.31
N TYR A 161 14.10 -4.82 1.83
CA TYR A 161 14.87 -5.15 0.65
C TYR A 161 13.92 -5.51 -0.48
N LEU A 162 13.89 -4.68 -1.51
CA LEU A 162 12.88 -4.70 -2.55
C LEU A 162 13.53 -4.98 -3.90
N SER A 163 12.87 -5.84 -4.69
CA SER A 163 13.22 -6.06 -6.09
C SER A 163 11.96 -6.03 -6.95
N VAL A 164 12.04 -5.36 -8.09
CA VAL A 164 11.02 -5.42 -9.15
C VAL A 164 11.75 -5.71 -10.45
N ALA A 165 11.60 -6.94 -10.94
CA ALA A 165 12.36 -7.44 -12.07
C ALA A 165 13.89 -7.23 -11.91
N ASP A 166 14.50 -6.36 -12.72
CA ASP A 166 15.94 -6.06 -12.72
C ASP A 166 16.31 -4.87 -11.82
N LYS A 167 15.33 -4.19 -11.21
CA LYS A 167 15.55 -3.08 -10.28
C LYS A 167 15.57 -3.58 -8.85
N GLN A 168 16.46 -3.03 -8.03
CA GLN A 168 16.60 -3.35 -6.61
C GLN A 168 16.83 -2.07 -5.82
N ALA A 169 16.31 -2.04 -4.60
CA ALA A 169 16.49 -0.93 -3.68
C ALA A 169 16.21 -1.38 -2.24
N GLU A 170 16.68 -0.59 -1.29
CA GLU A 170 16.38 -0.75 0.13
C GLU A 170 15.79 0.54 0.71
N MET A 171 14.90 0.41 1.69
CA MET A 171 14.37 1.54 2.44
C MET A 171 13.95 1.12 3.85
N PRO A 172 14.06 2.01 4.86
CA PRO A 172 13.42 1.77 6.14
C PRO A 172 11.88 1.87 6.02
N LEU A 173 11.16 1.00 6.72
CA LEU A 173 9.72 1.07 6.92
C LEU A 173 9.43 2.00 8.10
N THR A 174 9.33 3.30 7.84
CA THR A 174 9.06 4.27 8.91
C THR A 174 7.57 4.41 9.18
N ARG A 175 7.15 3.99 10.37
CA ARG A 175 5.82 4.33 10.90
C ARG A 175 5.87 5.72 11.57
N LEU A 176 5.04 6.64 11.09
CA LEU A 176 5.07 8.04 11.51
C LEU A 176 4.10 8.38 12.66
N LEU A 177 3.20 7.46 13.00
CA LEU A 177 2.28 7.58 14.13
C LEU A 177 2.55 6.49 15.16
N PRO A 178 2.65 6.83 16.46
CA PRO A 178 2.88 5.85 17.51
C PRO A 178 1.74 4.83 17.62
N GLU A 179 2.01 3.71 18.27
CA GLU A 179 0.94 2.81 18.73
C GLU A 179 0.18 3.48 19.89
N ALA A 180 -1.14 3.35 19.86
CA ALA A 180 -2.02 3.86 20.91
C ALA A 180 -1.94 2.99 22.17
#